data_AF-A0A2D7K4C0-F1
#
_entry.id   AF-A0A2D7K4C0-F1
#
_cell.length_a   1.000
_cell.length_b   1.000
_cell.length_c   1.000
_cell.angle_alpha   90.00
_cell.angle_beta   90.00
_cell.angle_gamma   90.00
#
_symmetry.space_group_name_H-M   'P 1'
#
loop_
_entity.id
_entity.type
_entity.pdbx_description
1 polymer ?
#
loop_
_entity_poly.entity_id
_entity_poly.type
_entity_poly.pdbx_seq_one_letter_code
_entity_poly.pdbx_strand_id
1 'polypeptide(L)' 'MDDGVNAKELLWKHLLAAKEIEHCEDFNRIAREKFYLDEYDQITERGTLLATIVQSDFTLQSPQ' A
#
# COMPACT_ATOMS: atom_id res chain seq x y z
N MET A 1 0.53 -15.08 17.89
CA MET A 1 -0.25 -13.92 17.42
C MET A 1 0.65 -13.21 16.46
N ASP A 2 0.57 -13.62 15.19
CA ASP A 2 1.31 -12.95 14.13
C ASP A 2 0.39 -11.83 13.66
N ASP A 3 0.34 -10.74 14.43
CA ASP A 3 -0.29 -9.48 14.02
C ASP A 3 0.62 -8.80 12.97
N GLY A 4 1.07 -9.59 12.00
CA GLY A 4 1.82 -9.14 10.84
C GLY A 4 0.90 -8.29 10.01
N VAL A 5 0.94 -6.98 10.28
CA VAL A 5 0.20 -5.99 9.50
C VAL A 5 0.48 -6.25 8.03
N ASN A 6 -0.57 -6.57 7.27
CA ASN A 6 -0.44 -6.98 5.89
C ASN A 6 0.08 -5.78 5.09
N ALA A 7 1.29 -5.90 4.53
CA ALA A 7 1.91 -4.81 3.77
C ALA A 7 1.04 -4.33 2.60
N LYS A 8 0.24 -5.22 1.98
CA LYS A 8 -0.73 -4.82 0.96
C LYS A 8 -1.86 -3.95 1.52
N GLU A 9 -2.31 -4.23 2.73
CA GLU A 9 -3.34 -3.43 3.41
C GLU A 9 -2.83 -2.02 3.75
N LEU A 10 -1.58 -1.91 4.20
CA LEU A 10 -0.93 -0.62 4.45
C LEU A 10 -0.81 0.21 3.16
N LEU A 11 -0.37 -0.42 2.07
CA LEU A 11 -0.29 0.23 0.77
C LEU A 11 -1.68 0.67 0.27
N TRP A 12 -2.69 -0.18 0.43
CA TRP A 12 -4.07 0.17 0.04
C TRP A 12 -4.60 1.37 0.82
N LYS A 13 -4.48 1.37 2.15
CA LYS A 13 -4.89 2.49 3.01
C LYS A 13 -4.15 3.78 2.64
N HIS A 14 -2.85 3.68 2.38
CA HIS A 14 -2.03 4.81 1.97
C HIS A 14 -2.50 5.40 0.63
N LEU A 15 -2.74 4.55 -0.38
CA LEU A 15 -3.20 5.01 -1.69
C LEU A 15 -4.60 5.65 -1.63
N LEU A 16 -5.49 5.14 -0.78
CA LEU A 16 -6.78 5.78 -0.49
C LEU A 16 -6.61 7.14 0.19
N ALA A 17 -5.79 7.21 1.24
CA ALA A 17 -5.53 8.45 1.98
C ALA A 17 -4.90 9.53 1.09
N ALA A 18 -4.00 9.13 0.18
CA ALA A 18 -3.36 10.00 -0.79
C ALA A 18 -4.25 10.34 -2.00
N LYS A 19 -5.49 9.82 -2.06
CA LYS A 19 -6.44 10.01 -3.18
C LYS A 19 -5.88 9.54 -4.53
N GLU A 20 -4.97 8.56 -4.51
CA GLU A 20 -4.41 7.95 -5.72
C GLU A 20 -5.31 6.85 -6.29
N ILE A 21 -6.20 6.32 -5.46
CA ILE A 21 -7.30 5.42 -5.84
C ILE A 21 -8.59 5.88 -5.16
N GLU A 22 -9.72 5.68 -5.83
CA GLU A 22 -11.05 5.92 -5.27
C GLU A 22 -11.70 4.63 -4.76
N HIS A 23 -11.37 3.50 -5.40
CA HIS A 23 -11.96 2.20 -5.11
C HIS A 23 -10.89 1.12 -4.88
N CYS A 24 -11.24 0.07 -4.14
CA CYS A 24 -10.32 -1.04 -3.87
C CYS A 24 -9.93 -1.83 -5.13
N GLU A 25 -10.80 -1.84 -6.15
CA GLU A 25 -10.56 -2.50 -7.43
C GLU A 25 -9.41 -1.84 -8.24
N ASP A 26 -9.13 -0.56 -8.00
CA ASP A 26 -7.99 0.14 -8.62
C ASP A 26 -6.65 -0.22 -7.99
N PHE A 27 -6.64 -0.82 -6.79
CA PHE A 27 -5.43 -1.03 -6.01
C PHE A 27 -4.36 -1.81 -6.78
N ASN A 28 -4.67 -3.01 -7.31
CA ASN A 28 -3.65 -3.83 -7.99
C ASN A 28 -3.15 -3.16 -9.28
N ARG A 29 -3.98 -2.36 -9.96
CA ARG A 29 -3.56 -1.62 -11.15
C ARG A 29 -2.57 -0.52 -10.76
N ILE A 30 -2.97 0.38 -9.86
CA ILE A 30 -2.15 1.53 -9.45
C ILE A 30 -0.90 1.09 -8.69
N ALA A 31 -0.99 0.07 -7.84
CA ALA A 31 0.16 -0.47 -7.12
C ALA A 31 1.20 -1.09 -8.05
N ARG A 32 0.80 -1.70 -9.17
CA ARG A 32 1.74 -2.17 -10.22
C ARG A 32 2.34 -1.01 -11.01
N GLU A 33 1.54 -0.02 -11.41
CA GLU A 33 2.04 1.20 -12.08
C GLU A 33 3.11 1.92 -11.24
N LYS A 34 2.98 1.85 -9.90
CA LYS A 34 3.94 2.42 -8.93
C LYS A 34 5.05 1.47 -8.49
N PHE A 35 5.11 0.26 -9.05
CA PHE A 35 6.07 -0.79 -8.72
C PHE A 35 6.04 -1.24 -7.25
N TYR A 36 4.90 -1.11 -6.57
CA TYR A 36 4.69 -1.67 -5.23
C TYR A 36 4.28 -3.15 -5.29
N LEU A 37 3.61 -3.55 -6.37
CA LEU A 37 3.35 -4.94 -6.72
C LEU A 37 4.04 -5.31 -8.03
N ASP A 38 4.39 -6.58 -8.19
CA ASP A 38 4.87 -7.15 -9.46
C ASP A 38 3.72 -7.66 -10.35
N GLU A 39 4.05 -8.30 -11.46
CA GLU A 39 3.07 -8.84 -12.41
C GLU A 39 2.21 -9.99 -11.84
N TYR A 40 2.64 -10.62 -10.76
CA TYR A 40 1.98 -11.72 -10.05
C TYR A 40 1.26 -11.24 -8.78
N ASP A 41 1.02 -9.93 -8.67
CA ASP A 41 0.46 -9.26 -7.50
C ASP A 41 1.26 -9.54 -6.20
N GLN A 42 2.55 -9.87 -6.28
CA GLN A 42 3.41 -10.00 -5.11
C GLN A 42 3.99 -8.65 -4.73
N ILE A 43 4.20 -8.42 -3.43
CA ILE A 43 4.80 -7.18 -2.96
C ILE A 43 6.28 -7.13 -3.34
N THR A 44 6.68 -6.03 -3.96
CA THR A 44 8.08 -5.78 -4.29
C THR A 44 8.83 -5.22 -3.09
N GLU A 45 10.15 -5.18 -3.15
CA GLU A 45 10.98 -4.52 -2.13
C GLU A 45 10.58 -3.05 -1.91
N ARG A 46 10.23 -2.34 -3.00
CA ARG A 46 9.72 -0.96 -2.93
C ARG A 46 8.39 -0.89 -2.20
N GLY A 47 7.47 -1.80 -2.48
CA GLY A 47 6.19 -1.92 -1.78
C GLY A 47 6.40 -2.21 -0.29
N THR A 48 7.31 -3.11 0.05
CA THR A 48 7.67 -3.44 1.43
C THR A 48 8.24 -2.22 2.17
N LEU A 49 9.17 -1.49 1.56
CA LEU A 49 9.76 -0.29 2.16
C LEU A 49 8.68 0.76 2.46
N LEU A 50 7.80 1.04 1.50
CA LEU A 50 6.71 1.99 1.70
C LEU A 50 5.73 1.51 2.78
N ALA A 51 5.38 0.22 2.81
CA ALA A 51 4.54 -0.33 3.86
C ALA A 51 5.18 -0.14 5.25
N THR A 52 6.50 -0.39 5.40
CA THR A 52 7.22 -0.14 6.66
C THR A 52 7.17 1.34 7.08
N ILE A 53 7.30 2.26 6.12
CA ILE A 53 7.18 3.70 6.38
C ILE A 53 5.75 4.05 6.84
N VAL A 54 4.73 3.60 6.12
CA VAL A 54 3.31 3.83 6.44
C VAL A 54 2.92 3.21 7.78
N GLN A 55 3.53 2.09 8.15
CA GLN A 55 3.35 1.48 9.47
C GLN A 55 3.95 2.32 10.59
N SER A 56 5.09 2.98 10.32
CA SER A 56 5.81 3.79 11.30
C SER A 56 5.25 5.21 11.43
N ASP A 57 4.56 5.71 10.39
CA ASP A 57 3.94 7.03 10.35
C ASP A 57 2.44 6.93 10.05
N PHE A 58 1.63 6.96 11.11
CA PHE A 58 0.17 6.85 11.03
C PHE A 58 -0.50 8.01 10.29
N THR A 59 0.17 9.15 10.11
CA THR A 59 -0.39 10.27 9.35
C THR A 59 -0.55 9.93 7.87
N LEU A 60 0.27 9.01 7.35
CA LEU A 60 0.23 8.53 5.96
C LEU A 60 -0.94 7.59 5.67
N GLN A 61 -1.67 7.15 6.70
CA GLN A 61 -2.90 6.37 6.58
C GLN A 61 -4.15 7.25 6.71
N SER A 62 -3.99 8.53 7.05
CA SER A 62 -5.08 9.48 7.20
C SER A 62 -5.16 10.40 5.98
N PRO A 63 -6.37 10.68 5.45
CA PRO A 63 -6.51 11.61 4.32
C PRO A 63 -6.02 13.01 4.70
N GLN A 64 -5.24 13.63 3.81
CA GLN A 64 -4.86 15.05 3.90
C GLN A 64 -5.89 15.97 3.23
#